data_AF-A0A3M7S7G8-F1
#
_entry.id   AF-A0A3M7S7G8-F1
#
_cell.length_a   1.000
_cell.length_b   1.000
_cell.length_c   1.000
_cell.angle_alpha   90.00
_cell.angle_beta   90.00
_cell.angle_gamma   90.00
#
_symmetry.space_group_name_H-M   'P 1'
#
loop_
_entity.id
_entity.type
_entity.pdbx_description
1 polymer ?
#
loop_
_entity_poly.entity_id
_entity_poly.type
_entity_poly.pdbx_seq_one_letter_code
_entity_poly.pdbx_strand_id
1 'polypeptide(L)'
;MFKDIKNVLNKTKYVSLTIDTWTDRRFQSFMGVTCNFFDANFHFKNIVLECKQVKMKHTASNLKIELEIRFESVDVHTLNIKN
;
A
#
# COMPACT_ATOMS: atom_id res chain seq x y z
N MET A 1 -17.50 -0.59 3.52
CA MET A 1 -16.12 -0.49 4.02
C MET A 1 -15.09 -0.39 2.90
N PHE A 2 -15.02 -1.32 1.94
CA PHE A 2 -13.94 -1.32 0.92
C PHE A 2 -14.20 -0.48 -0.34
N LYS A 3 -15.46 -0.33 -0.79
CA LYS A 3 -15.83 0.62 -1.85
C LYS A 3 -15.56 2.08 -1.45
N ASP A 4 -15.53 2.34 -0.15
CA ASP A 4 -15.41 3.69 0.40
C ASP A 4 -13.98 4.22 0.25
N ILE A 5 -12.96 3.37 0.38
CA ILE A 5 -11.55 3.78 0.28
C ILE A 5 -11.20 4.24 -1.13
N LYS A 6 -11.62 3.50 -2.17
CA LYS A 6 -11.38 3.89 -3.56
C LYS A 6 -12.03 5.24 -3.88
N ASN A 7 -13.26 5.43 -3.41
CA ASN A 7 -13.97 6.71 -3.56
C ASN A 7 -13.28 7.86 -2.82
N VAL A 8 -12.71 7.59 -1.64
CA VAL A 8 -11.96 8.58 -0.86
C VAL A 8 -10.66 8.93 -1.57
N LEU A 9 -9.88 7.95 -2.02
CA LEU A 9 -8.62 8.17 -2.73
C LEU A 9 -8.84 8.91 -4.07
N ASN A 10 -9.88 8.56 -4.82
CA ASN A 10 -10.23 9.26 -6.07
C ASN A 10 -10.62 10.73 -5.87
N LYS A 11 -11.15 11.08 -4.69
CA LYS A 11 -11.49 12.47 -4.33
C LYS A 11 -10.33 13.20 -3.65
N THR A 12 -9.27 12.49 -3.30
CA THR A 12 -8.11 13.03 -2.60
C THR A 12 -7.12 13.58 -3.60
N LYS A 13 -6.86 14.89 -3.54
CA LYS A 13 -5.98 15.58 -4.50
C LYS A 13 -4.49 15.26 -4.29
N TYR A 14 -4.09 15.04 -3.05
CA TYR A 14 -2.69 14.80 -2.69
C TYR A 14 -2.59 13.64 -1.72
N VAL A 15 -1.70 12.71 -2.04
CA VAL A 15 -1.36 11.56 -1.20
C VAL A 15 0.14 11.50 -1.01
N SER A 16 0.58 10.99 0.14
CA SER A 16 1.96 10.63 0.42
C SER A 16 2.02 9.15 0.73
N LEU A 17 3.00 8.45 0.15
CA LEU A 17 3.22 7.04 0.44
C LEU A 17 4.45 6.84 1.30
N THR A 18 4.31 5.92 2.25
CA THR A 18 5.44 5.35 2.97
C THR A 18 5.54 3.88 2.61
N ILE A 19 6.72 3.48 2.15
CA ILE A 19 7.03 2.11 1.79
C ILE A 19 8.08 1.63 2.77
N ASP A 20 7.74 0.59 3.51
CA ASP A 20 8.64 -0.05 4.46
C ASP A 20 8.99 -1.45 3.95
N THR A 21 10.28 -1.76 3.89
CA THR A 21 10.77 -3.07 3.48
C THR A 21 11.66 -3.65 4.57
N TRP A 22 11.34 -4.86 4.98
CA TRP A 22 12.08 -5.57 6.01
C TRP A 22 12.28 -7.02 5.64
N THR A 23 13.22 -7.68 6.31
CA THR A 23 13.44 -9.12 6.22
C THR A 23 13.19 -9.73 7.58
N ASP A 24 12.37 -10.77 7.64
CA ASP A 24 12.07 -11.47 8.87
C ASP A 24 13.22 -12.41 9.29
N ARG A 25 13.05 -13.06 10.43
CA ARG A 25 14.04 -14.01 10.96
C ARG A 25 14.19 -15.30 10.14
N ARG A 26 13.27 -15.56 9.21
CA ARG A 26 13.28 -16.70 8.29
C ARG A 26 13.89 -16.34 6.93
N PHE A 27 14.56 -15.18 6.85
CA PHE A 27 15.12 -14.62 5.61
C PHE A 27 14.06 -14.39 4.53
N GLN A 28 12.80 -14.19 4.94
CA GLN A 28 11.71 -13.82 4.07
C GLN A 28 11.58 -12.31 4.07
N SER A 29 11.49 -11.73 2.89
CA SER A 29 11.34 -10.29 2.79
C SER A 29 9.90 -9.87 2.62
N PHE A 30 9.60 -8.68 3.13
CA PHE A 30 8.27 -8.11 3.13
C PHE A 30 8.31 -6.66 2.67
N MET A 31 7.16 -6.20 2.18
CA MET A 31 6.90 -4.82 1.84
C MET A 31 5.54 -4.42 2.39
N GLY A 32 5.54 -3.35 3.18
CA GLY A 32 4.37 -2.62 3.61
C GLY A 32 4.25 -1.32 2.83
N VAL A 33 3.05 -1.02 2.34
CA VAL A 33 2.74 0.24 1.65
C VAL A 33 1.60 0.92 2.40
N THR A 34 1.83 2.15 2.83
CA THR A 34 0.84 2.94 3.56
C THR A 34 0.63 4.28 2.87
N CYS A 35 -0.64 4.64 2.69
CA CYS A 35 -1.08 5.90 2.10
C CYS A 35 -1.52 6.87 3.19
N ASN A 36 -0.94 8.06 3.14
CA ASN A 36 -1.18 9.15 4.07
C ASN A 36 -1.79 10.32 3.29
N PHE A 37 -2.93 10.83 3.75
CA PHE A 37 -3.60 11.94 3.09
C PHE A 37 -4.50 12.71 4.06
N PHE A 38 -4.99 13.86 3.61
CA PHE A 38 -6.03 14.61 4.30
C PHE A 38 -7.35 14.42 3.57
N ASP A 39 -8.42 14.11 4.31
CA ASP A 39 -9.76 14.04 3.73
C ASP A 39 -10.34 15.45 3.46
N ALA A 40 -11.55 15.51 2.92
CA ALA A 40 -12.22 16.77 2.58
C ALA A 40 -12.46 17.70 3.80
N ASN A 41 -12.46 17.14 5.01
CA ASN A 41 -12.61 17.88 6.27
C ASN A 41 -11.25 18.17 6.92
N PHE A 42 -10.15 17.99 6.17
CA PHE A 42 -8.79 18.19 6.63
C PHE A 42 -8.39 17.27 7.80
N HIS A 43 -9.07 16.13 7.96
CA HIS A 43 -8.61 15.12 8.90
C HIS A 43 -7.52 14.28 8.27
N PHE A 44 -6.42 14.10 9.02
CA PHE A 44 -5.36 13.19 8.62
C PHE A 44 -5.87 11.75 8.61
N LYS A 45 -5.60 11.04 7.52
CA LYS A 45 -5.91 9.64 7.31
C LYS A 45 -4.63 8.90 6.94
N ASN A 46 -4.48 7.72 7.54
CA ASN A 46 -3.44 6.77 7.24
C ASN A 46 -4.12 5.43 6.96
N ILE A 47 -3.86 4.86 5.77
CA ILE A 47 -4.45 3.61 5.31
C ILE A 47 -3.33 2.70 4.82
N VAL A 48 -3.25 1.49 5.39
CA VAL A 48 -2.38 0.43 4.86
C VAL A 48 -2.99 -0.08 3.56
N LEU A 49 -2.29 0.13 2.45
CA LEU A 49 -2.69 -0.36 1.14
C LEU A 49 -2.30 -1.82 0.97
N GLU A 50 -1.10 -2.18 1.43
CA GLU A 50 -0.60 -3.54 1.30
C GLU A 50 0.40 -3.89 2.40
N CYS A 51 0.42 -5.17 2.77
CA CYS A 51 1.48 -5.78 3.55
C CYS A 51 1.66 -7.20 3.03
N LYS A 52 2.80 -7.47 2.38
CA LYS A 52 3.01 -8.75 1.69
C LYS A 52 4.45 -9.20 1.70
N GLN A 53 4.64 -10.50 1.50
CA GLN A 53 5.95 -11.08 1.23
C GLN A 53 6.39 -10.74 -0.21
N VAL A 54 7.62 -10.27 -0.36
CA VAL A 54 8.26 -9.98 -1.64
C VAL A 54 9.28 -11.09 -1.92
N LYS A 55 9.05 -11.87 -2.98
CA LYS A 55 9.91 -13.02 -3.35
C LYS A 55 11.07 -12.65 -4.27
N MET A 56 11.08 -11.43 -4.80
CA MET A 56 12.13 -10.90 -5.66
C MET A 56 13.21 -10.15 -4.88
N LYS A 57 14.38 -9.95 -5.49
CA LYS A 57 15.47 -9.17 -4.91
C LYS A 57 15.04 -7.70 -4.73
N HIS A 58 15.41 -7.08 -3.62
CA HIS A 58 15.11 -5.66 -3.31
C HIS A 58 15.99 -4.66 -4.06
N THR A 59 16.11 -4.82 -5.37
CA THR A 59 16.72 -3.79 -6.20
C THR A 59 15.73 -2.64 -6.38
N ALA A 60 16.23 -1.42 -6.59
CA ALA A 60 15.37 -0.26 -6.84
C ALA A 60 14.38 -0.50 -7.99
N SER A 61 14.84 -1.13 -9.08
CA SER A 61 13.99 -1.48 -10.23
C SER A 61 12.87 -2.46 -9.86
N ASN A 62 13.18 -3.47 -9.05
CA ASN A 62 12.20 -4.46 -8.62
C ASN A 62 11.16 -3.86 -7.67
N LEU A 63 11.59 -3.01 -6.74
CA LEU A 63 10.68 -2.29 -5.85
C LEU A 63 9.76 -1.35 -6.63
N LYS A 64 10.29 -0.66 -7.65
CA LYS A 64 9.49 0.17 -8.55
C LYS A 64 8.40 -0.64 -9.25
N ILE A 65 8.77 -1.76 -9.88
CA ILE A 65 7.82 -2.66 -10.56
C ILE A 65 6.76 -3.16 -9.57
N GLU A 66 7.17 -3.56 -8.37
CA GLU A 66 6.24 -4.00 -7.33
C GLU A 66 5.39 -2.88 -6.72
N LEU A 67 5.72 -1.62 -6.93
CA LEU A 67 4.82 -0.52 -6.57
C LEU A 67 3.83 -0.28 -7.69
N GLU A 68 4.31 -0.20 -8.94
CA GLU A 68 3.48 0.05 -10.13
C GLU A 68 2.40 -1.02 -10.30
N ILE A 69 2.77 -2.31 -10.25
CA ILE A 69 1.81 -3.43 -10.29
C ILE A 69 0.75 -3.28 -9.21
N ARG A 70 1.13 -2.74 -8.05
CA ARG A 70 0.23 -2.71 -6.88
C ARG A 70 -0.70 -1.53 -6.93
N PHE A 71 -0.24 -0.38 -7.38
CA PHE A 71 -1.10 0.72 -7.74
C PHE A 71 -2.12 0.35 -8.81
N GLU A 72 -1.72 -0.41 -9.83
CA GLU A 72 -2.64 -0.95 -10.83
C GLU A 72 -3.60 -1.98 -10.21
N SER A 73 -3.12 -2.85 -9.31
CA SER A 73 -3.97 -3.83 -8.59
C SER A 73 -4.86 -3.23 -7.50
N VAL A 74 -4.61 -1.99 -7.08
CA VAL A 74 -5.55 -1.21 -6.26
C VAL A 74 -6.81 -0.88 -7.07
N ASP A 75 -6.88 -1.29 -8.33
CA ASP A 75 -8.11 -1.79 -8.94
C ASP A 75 -8.54 -3.15 -8.35
N VAL A 76 -9.06 -3.10 -7.11
CA VAL A 76 -9.87 -4.15 -6.47
C VAL A 76 -9.15 -5.49 -6.19
N HIS A 77 -8.23 -5.54 -5.23
CA HIS A 77 -8.18 -6.71 -4.34
C HIS A 77 -7.81 -6.37 -2.88
N THR A 78 -8.85 -6.50 -2.07
CA THR A 78 -8.97 -6.34 -0.63
C THR A 78 -8.03 -7.24 0.19
N LEU A 79 -7.33 -6.69 1.18
CA LEU A 79 -6.71 -7.48 2.26
C LEU A 79 -7.82 -8.08 3.15
N ASN A 80 -8.08 -9.37 2.97
CA ASN A 80 -8.91 -10.19 3.83
C ASN A 80 -8.07 -10.68 5.02
N ILE A 81 -7.91 -9.86 6.05
CA ILE A 81 -7.38 -10.33 7.34
C ILE A 81 -8.57 -10.93 8.08
N LYS A 82 -8.74 -12.26 7.94
CA LYS A 82 -9.58 -13.03 8.87
C LYS A 82 -8.83 -13.06 10.21
N ASN A 83 -9.45 -12.44 11.23
CA ASN A 83 -9.13 -12.69 12.64
C ASN A 83 -9.28 -14.17 12.97
#